data_AF-A0A7W0UB50-F1
#
_entry.id   AF-A0A7W0UB50-F1
#
_cell.length_a   1.000
_cell.length_b   1.000
_cell.length_c   1.000
_cell.angle_alpha   90.00
_cell.angle_beta   90.00
_cell.angle_gamma   90.00
#
_symmetry.space_group_name_H-M   'P 1'
#
loop_
_entity.id
_entity.type
_entity.pdbx_description
1 polymer ?
#
loop_
_entity_poly.entity_id
_entity_poly.type
_entity_poly.pdbx_seq_one_letter_code
_entity_poly.pdbx_strand_id
1 'polypeptide(L)'
;MAVRAPQLHLALRSFCLGAFVHLGRCLEEGDELRFSFAEHAQRAGPAFYEYRPLVRSFIEVHATALASRDDARLALGELLREPAAAIYARSDVVPSAEQALFRTVLSSLLISTAEACGGFDWDDIAFDRAYAELEASLFGEARVYAAAAPLVGLSVVTQIELGGSLRIRAADTAKDEPAFSWPEAQGL
;
A
#
# COMPACT_ATOMS: atom_id res chain seq x y z
N MET A 1 -2.28 -23.66 -2.87
CA MET A 1 -0.83 -23.62 -2.58
C MET A 1 -0.67 -23.69 -1.06
N ALA A 2 0.32 -24.40 -0.53
CA ALA A 2 0.50 -24.45 0.93
C ALA A 2 1.13 -23.14 1.41
N VAL A 3 0.48 -22.48 2.36
CA VAL A 3 0.99 -21.26 3.00
C VAL A 3 2.26 -21.59 3.79
N ARG A 4 3.33 -20.81 3.59
CA ARG A 4 4.66 -21.06 4.19
C ARG A 4 4.69 -20.75 5.69
N ALA A 5 3.95 -19.73 6.11
CA ALA A 5 3.82 -19.34 7.52
C ALA A 5 2.33 -19.31 7.95
N PRO A 6 1.73 -20.46 8.32
CA PRO A 6 0.30 -20.57 8.57
C PRO A 6 -0.21 -19.66 9.70
N GLN A 7 0.59 -19.48 10.76
CA GLN A 7 0.21 -18.62 11.88
C GLN A 7 0.23 -17.14 11.50
N LEU A 8 1.27 -16.72 10.77
CA LEU A 8 1.36 -15.37 10.24
C LEU A 8 0.19 -15.08 9.29
N HIS A 9 -0.11 -16.01 8.38
CA HIS A 9 -1.28 -15.89 7.49
C HIS A 9 -2.58 -15.71 8.26
N LEU A 10 -2.83 -16.55 9.28
CA LEU A 10 -4.04 -16.44 10.10
C LEU A 10 -4.12 -15.08 10.79
N ALA A 11 -3.03 -14.62 11.41
CA ALA A 11 -3.00 -13.34 12.12
C ALA A 11 -3.22 -12.15 11.17
N LEU A 12 -2.59 -12.17 9.99
CA LEU A 12 -2.77 -11.14 8.96
C LEU A 12 -4.19 -11.15 8.39
N ARG A 13 -4.77 -12.32 8.13
CA ARG A 13 -6.16 -12.45 7.68
C ARG A 13 -7.14 -11.93 8.72
N SER A 14 -6.94 -12.29 9.99
CA SER A 14 -7.76 -11.81 11.11
C SER A 14 -7.70 -10.28 11.24
N PHE A 15 -6.52 -9.68 11.09
CA PHE A 15 -6.37 -8.23 11.06
C PHE A 15 -7.14 -7.61 9.88
N CYS A 16 -6.95 -8.09 8.65
CA CYS A 16 -7.63 -7.52 7.48
C CYS A 16 -9.15 -7.64 7.60
N LEU A 17 -9.67 -8.79 8.04
CA LEU A 17 -11.10 -8.98 8.24
C LEU A 17 -11.65 -8.02 9.32
N GLY A 18 -10.95 -7.90 10.46
CA GLY A 18 -11.34 -6.98 11.53
C GLY A 18 -11.29 -5.51 11.10
N ALA A 19 -10.30 -5.14 10.28
CA ALA A 19 -10.18 -3.81 9.69
C ALA A 19 -11.31 -3.53 8.70
N PHE A 20 -11.68 -4.48 7.83
CA PHE A 20 -12.82 -4.34 6.91
C PHE A 20 -14.13 -4.08 7.67
N VAL A 21 -14.41 -4.87 8.71
CA VAL A 21 -15.59 -4.66 9.56
C VAL A 21 -15.57 -3.28 10.23
N HIS A 22 -14.42 -2.83 10.72
CA HIS A 22 -14.28 -1.51 11.33
C HIS A 22 -14.52 -0.38 10.33
N LEU A 23 -13.86 -0.43 9.17
CA LEU A 23 -13.93 0.60 8.15
C LEU A 23 -15.31 0.64 7.47
N GLY A 24 -15.94 -0.52 7.27
CA GLY A 24 -17.33 -0.60 6.82
C GLY A 24 -18.30 0.12 7.79
N ARG A 25 -18.12 -0.05 9.10
CA ARG A 25 -18.91 0.69 10.10
C ARG A 25 -18.66 2.18 10.06
N CYS A 26 -17.42 2.63 9.90
CA CYS A 26 -17.11 4.05 9.74
C CYS A 26 -17.90 4.66 8.56
N LEU A 27 -18.02 3.94 7.44
CA LEU A 27 -18.86 4.38 6.30
C LEU A 27 -20.35 4.41 6.64
N GLU A 28 -20.86 3.40 7.36
CA GLU A 28 -22.26 3.38 7.82
C GLU A 28 -22.56 4.53 8.80
N GLU A 29 -21.57 4.93 9.61
CA GLU A 29 -21.66 6.03 10.59
C GLU A 29 -21.49 7.42 9.95
N GLY A 30 -21.16 7.49 8.67
CA GLY A 30 -21.17 8.72 7.87
C GLY A 30 -19.83 9.21 7.36
N ASP A 31 -18.74 8.45 7.56
CA ASP A 31 -17.47 8.78 6.91
C ASP A 31 -17.56 8.58 5.39
N GLU A 32 -16.87 9.44 4.64
CA GLU A 32 -17.00 9.47 3.18
C GLU A 32 -15.82 8.79 2.47
N LEU A 33 -16.11 7.72 1.73
CA LEU A 33 -15.16 7.14 0.78
C LEU A 33 -15.19 7.93 -0.52
N ARG A 34 -14.09 8.63 -0.82
CA ARG A 34 -13.95 9.40 -2.05
C ARG A 34 -13.73 8.48 -3.25
N PHE A 35 -14.08 8.96 -4.43
CA PHE A 35 -13.89 8.26 -5.70
C PHE A 35 -13.07 9.13 -6.66
N SER A 36 -12.19 8.50 -7.43
CA SER A 36 -11.59 9.09 -8.61
C SER A 36 -12.29 8.60 -9.87
N PHE A 37 -12.31 9.48 -10.86
CA PHE A 37 -12.85 9.19 -12.18
C PHE A 37 -11.69 9.07 -13.17
N ALA A 38 -11.60 7.92 -13.85
CA ALA A 38 -10.65 7.70 -14.92
C ALA A 38 -11.39 7.49 -16.24
N GLU A 39 -11.08 8.33 -17.22
CA GLU A 39 -11.51 8.16 -18.61
C GLU A 39 -10.38 7.49 -19.40
N HIS A 40 -10.65 6.30 -19.91
CA HIS A 40 -9.74 5.55 -20.77
C HIS A 40 -10.19 5.74 -22.22
N ALA A 41 -9.72 6.82 -22.85
CA ALA A 41 -9.96 7.08 -24.27
C ALA A 41 -9.01 6.24 -25.14
N GLN A 42 -9.56 5.43 -26.04
CA GLN A 42 -8.77 4.76 -27.08
C GLN A 42 -8.77 5.58 -28.37
N ARG A 43 -7.64 5.56 -29.10
CA ARG A 43 -7.40 6.39 -30.31
C ARG A 43 -8.44 6.21 -31.43
N ALA A 44 -9.21 5.13 -31.43
CA ALA A 44 -10.25 4.84 -32.42
C ALA A 44 -11.41 3.98 -31.85
N GLY A 45 -11.82 4.23 -30.60
CA GLY A 45 -12.87 3.45 -29.94
C GLY A 45 -13.65 4.25 -28.89
N PRO A 46 -14.74 3.70 -28.34
CA PRO A 46 -15.50 4.35 -27.27
C PRO A 46 -14.62 4.53 -26.03
N ALA A 47 -14.82 5.64 -25.31
CA ALA A 47 -14.16 5.88 -24.04
C ALA A 47 -14.76 4.96 -22.96
N PHE A 48 -13.89 4.34 -22.17
CA PHE A 48 -14.30 3.59 -20.98
C PHE A 48 -14.19 4.49 -19.74
N TYR A 49 -15.25 4.52 -18.95
CA TYR A 49 -15.29 5.28 -17.70
C TYR A 49 -15.17 4.33 -16.53
N GLU A 50 -14.22 4.60 -15.65
CA GLU A 50 -13.96 3.82 -14.46
C GLU A 50 -14.06 4.70 -13.21
N TYR A 51 -14.89 4.30 -12.27
CA TYR A 51 -14.97 4.88 -10.93
C TYR A 51 -14.15 4.02 -9.99
N ARG A 52 -13.08 4.59 -9.41
CA ARG A 52 -12.24 3.89 -8.45
C ARG A 52 -12.38 4.48 -7.05
N PRO A 53 -12.71 3.68 -6.03
CA PRO A 53 -12.71 4.16 -4.66
C PRO A 53 -11.28 4.45 -4.20
N LEU A 54 -11.10 5.58 -3.52
CA LEU A 54 -9.82 6.04 -2.98
C LEU A 54 -9.55 5.41 -1.60
N VAL A 55 -9.57 4.08 -1.53
CA VAL A 55 -9.48 3.30 -0.29
C VAL A 55 -8.20 3.57 0.49
N ARG A 56 -7.06 3.83 -0.19
CA ARG A 56 -5.80 4.18 0.46
C ARG A 56 -5.95 5.40 1.37
N SER A 57 -6.48 6.49 0.83
CA SER A 57 -6.64 7.73 1.59
C SER A 57 -7.58 7.57 2.78
N PHE A 58 -8.61 6.74 2.63
CA PHE A 58 -9.54 6.42 3.70
C PHE A 58 -8.83 5.60 4.81
N ILE A 59 -8.12 4.53 4.43
CA ILE A 59 -7.36 3.70 5.38
C ILE A 59 -6.31 4.54 6.14
N GLU A 60 -5.64 5.47 5.47
CA GLU A 60 -4.66 6.36 6.09
C GLU A 60 -5.25 7.27 7.17
N VAL A 61 -6.47 7.78 6.96
CA VAL A 61 -7.20 8.58 7.97
C VAL A 61 -7.49 7.74 9.22
N HIS A 62 -7.82 6.46 9.04
CA HIS A 62 -8.11 5.54 10.14
C HIS A 62 -6.89 4.78 10.69
N ALA A 63 -5.68 5.07 10.19
CA ALA A 63 -4.48 4.30 10.51
C ALA A 63 -4.20 4.21 12.02
N THR A 64 -4.36 5.31 12.76
CA THR A 64 -4.16 5.33 14.22
C THR A 64 -5.14 4.45 14.96
N ALA A 65 -6.42 4.50 14.58
CA ALA A 65 -7.46 3.67 15.16
C ALA A 65 -7.17 2.19 14.90
N LEU A 66 -6.84 1.86 13.64
CA LEU A 66 -6.47 0.51 13.22
C LEU A 66 -5.25 -0.02 13.97
N ALA A 67 -4.20 0.79 14.14
CA ALA A 67 -2.99 0.39 14.86
C ALA A 67 -3.24 0.09 16.35
N SER A 68 -4.27 0.70 16.96
CA SER A 68 -4.59 0.48 18.37
C SER A 68 -5.37 -0.82 18.64
N ARG A 69 -5.86 -1.50 17.60
CA ARG A 69 -6.72 -2.68 17.75
C ARG A 69 -5.96 -3.93 18.17
N ASP A 70 -6.65 -4.84 18.83
CA ASP A 70 -6.08 -6.10 19.34
C ASP A 70 -5.60 -7.01 18.22
N ASP A 71 -6.36 -7.10 17.13
CA ASP A 71 -6.01 -7.86 15.93
C ASP A 71 -4.74 -7.32 15.27
N ALA A 72 -4.57 -5.99 15.19
CA ALA A 72 -3.35 -5.35 14.72
C ALA A 72 -2.15 -5.70 15.61
N ARG A 73 -2.31 -5.61 16.94
CA ARG A 73 -1.24 -5.94 17.91
C ARG A 73 -0.81 -7.40 17.81
N LEU A 74 -1.77 -8.32 17.64
CA LEU A 74 -1.48 -9.74 17.43
C LEU A 74 -0.72 -9.98 16.12
N ALA A 75 -1.17 -9.38 15.01
CA ALA A 75 -0.52 -9.47 13.72
C ALA A 75 0.92 -8.90 13.74
N LEU A 76 1.13 -7.76 14.41
CA LEU A 76 2.45 -7.18 14.63
C LEU A 76 3.34 -8.10 15.48
N GLY A 77 2.79 -8.74 16.51
CA GLY A 77 3.50 -9.73 17.31
C GLY A 77 4.00 -10.92 16.50
N GLU A 78 3.21 -11.43 15.55
CA GLU A 78 3.66 -12.49 14.63
C GLU A 78 4.72 -11.97 13.64
N LEU A 79 4.52 -10.77 13.08
CA LEU A 79 5.50 -10.16 12.16
C LEU A 79 6.86 -9.91 12.82
N LEU A 80 6.87 -9.48 14.08
CA LEU A 80 8.12 -9.27 14.84
C LEU A 80 8.89 -10.57 15.09
N ARG A 81 8.18 -11.70 15.18
CA ARG A 81 8.79 -13.02 15.37
C ARG A 81 9.24 -13.66 14.06
N GLU A 82 8.74 -13.20 12.93
CA GLU A 82 9.07 -13.70 11.60
C GLU A 82 10.39 -13.10 11.08
N PRO A 83 11.48 -13.88 10.97
CA PRO A 83 12.77 -13.36 10.48
C PRO A 83 12.68 -12.77 9.07
N ALA A 84 11.82 -13.31 8.20
CA ALA A 84 11.64 -12.79 6.85
C ALA A 84 11.10 -11.35 6.82
N ALA A 85 10.35 -10.94 7.85
CA ALA A 85 9.76 -9.61 7.98
C ALA A 85 10.73 -8.56 8.55
N ALA A 86 11.91 -8.96 9.06
CA ALA A 86 12.86 -8.06 9.73
C ALA A 86 13.35 -6.89 8.85
N ILE A 87 13.27 -7.01 7.52
CA ILE A 87 13.60 -5.91 6.62
C ILE A 87 12.57 -4.77 6.64
N TYR A 88 11.30 -5.08 6.90
CA TYR A 88 10.20 -4.12 6.97
C TYR A 88 10.08 -3.46 8.35
N ALA A 89 10.73 -4.03 9.36
CA ALA A 89 10.81 -3.49 10.71
C ALA A 89 11.76 -2.30 10.86
N ARG A 90 12.45 -1.89 9.78
CA ARG A 90 13.39 -0.77 9.78
C ARG A 90 12.79 0.42 9.03
N SER A 91 12.87 1.60 9.63
CA SER A 91 12.47 2.85 8.99
C SER A 91 13.28 4.01 9.55
N ASP A 92 13.69 4.93 8.68
CA ASP A 92 14.32 6.19 9.08
C ASP A 92 13.28 7.25 9.47
N VAL A 93 11.99 7.00 9.17
CA VAL A 93 10.87 7.93 9.38
C VAL A 93 10.14 7.65 10.69
N VAL A 94 10.01 6.38 11.08
CA VAL A 94 9.31 5.98 12.32
C VAL A 94 10.25 5.27 13.30
N PRO A 95 10.18 5.61 14.60
CA PRO A 95 11.17 5.14 15.57
C PRO A 95 10.95 3.69 16.04
N SER A 96 9.75 3.14 15.86
CA SER A 96 9.39 1.80 16.35
C SER A 96 9.28 0.80 15.21
N ALA A 97 9.86 -0.40 15.43
CA ALA A 97 9.71 -1.55 14.53
C ALA A 97 8.25 -1.91 14.27
N GLU A 98 7.39 -1.82 15.31
CA GLU A 98 5.96 -2.07 15.16
C GLU A 98 5.28 -1.05 14.25
N GLN A 99 5.64 0.23 14.38
CA GLN A 99 5.09 1.28 13.50
C GLN A 99 5.59 1.12 12.06
N ALA A 100 6.84 0.71 11.87
CA ALA A 100 7.39 0.41 10.56
C ALA A 100 6.64 -0.76 9.91
N LEU A 101 6.45 -1.88 10.63
CA LEU A 101 5.71 -3.05 10.17
C LEU A 101 4.23 -2.74 9.91
N PHE A 102 3.60 -1.94 10.76
CA PHE A 102 2.22 -1.52 10.55
C PHE A 102 2.08 -0.79 9.22
N ARG A 103 2.91 0.23 8.97
CA ARG A 103 2.83 1.03 7.74
C ARG A 103 3.23 0.26 6.48
N THR A 104 4.26 -0.58 6.56
CA THR A 104 4.86 -1.22 5.37
C THR A 104 4.25 -2.58 5.03
N VAL A 105 3.70 -3.29 6.03
CA VAL A 105 3.13 -4.63 5.83
C VAL A 105 1.62 -4.60 6.04
N LEU A 106 1.14 -4.22 7.22
CA LEU A 106 -0.30 -4.30 7.53
C LEU A 106 -1.13 -3.34 6.70
N SER A 107 -0.74 -2.06 6.63
CA SER A 107 -1.45 -1.06 5.82
C SER A 107 -1.39 -1.42 4.34
N SER A 108 -0.22 -1.84 3.82
CA SER A 108 -0.07 -2.22 2.41
C SER A 108 -0.92 -3.44 2.03
N LEU A 109 -0.95 -4.47 2.88
CA LEU A 109 -1.80 -5.65 2.67
C LEU A 109 -3.29 -5.28 2.70
N LEU A 110 -3.70 -4.47 3.69
CA LEU A 110 -5.09 -4.01 3.82
C LEU A 110 -5.52 -3.17 2.60
N ILE A 111 -4.68 -2.25 2.14
CA ILE A 111 -4.94 -1.41 0.96
C ILE A 111 -5.07 -2.29 -0.28
N SER A 112 -4.11 -3.18 -0.54
CA SER A 112 -4.16 -4.07 -1.71
C SER A 112 -5.41 -4.95 -1.71
N THR A 113 -5.81 -5.47 -0.54
CA THR A 113 -7.04 -6.25 -0.39
C THR A 113 -8.28 -5.40 -0.68
N ALA A 114 -8.38 -4.20 -0.10
CA ALA A 114 -9.53 -3.30 -0.30
C ALA A 114 -9.64 -2.77 -1.74
N GLU A 115 -8.50 -2.48 -2.39
CA GLU A 115 -8.46 -2.09 -3.80
C GLU A 115 -8.97 -3.21 -4.69
N ALA A 116 -8.56 -4.46 -4.42
CA ALA A 116 -9.03 -5.63 -5.17
C ALA A 116 -10.53 -5.93 -4.94
N CYS A 117 -11.06 -5.64 -3.75
CA CYS A 117 -12.48 -5.72 -3.45
C CYS A 117 -13.31 -4.56 -4.05
N GLY A 118 -12.67 -3.46 -4.46
CA GLY A 118 -13.39 -2.22 -4.82
C GLY A 118 -14.08 -1.54 -3.63
N GLY A 119 -13.54 -1.70 -2.42
CA GLY A 119 -14.12 -1.16 -1.18
C GLY A 119 -13.89 -2.06 0.02
N PHE A 120 -14.81 -2.01 1.00
CA PHE A 120 -14.74 -2.78 2.24
C PHE A 120 -15.76 -3.93 2.29
N ASP A 121 -16.07 -4.53 1.14
CA ASP A 121 -16.80 -5.79 1.05
C ASP A 121 -15.78 -6.95 0.97
N TRP A 122 -15.79 -7.84 1.95
CA TRP A 122 -14.74 -8.85 2.10
C TRP A 122 -14.81 -9.90 0.99
N ASP A 123 -13.66 -10.16 0.35
CA ASP A 123 -13.48 -11.27 -0.58
C ASP A 123 -12.21 -12.06 -0.20
N ASP A 124 -12.38 -13.36 0.04
CA ASP A 124 -11.29 -14.28 0.36
C ASP A 124 -10.27 -14.37 -0.79
N ILE A 125 -10.72 -14.31 -2.04
CA ILE A 125 -9.83 -14.39 -3.22
C ILE A 125 -8.96 -13.14 -3.33
N ALA A 126 -9.52 -11.97 -3.02
CA ALA A 126 -8.79 -10.71 -2.99
C ALA A 126 -7.69 -10.74 -1.93
N PHE A 127 -8.02 -11.20 -0.71
CA PHE A 127 -7.04 -11.37 0.36
C PHE A 127 -5.97 -12.39 -0.02
N ASP A 128 -6.34 -13.57 -0.51
CA ASP A 128 -5.40 -14.63 -0.86
C ASP A 128 -4.40 -14.16 -1.94
N ARG A 129 -4.85 -13.36 -2.91
CA ARG A 129 -3.98 -12.76 -3.93
C ARG A 129 -3.00 -11.75 -3.31
N ALA A 130 -3.50 -10.81 -2.52
CA ALA A 130 -2.67 -9.80 -1.87
C ALA A 130 -1.66 -10.44 -0.90
N TYR A 131 -2.08 -11.48 -0.17
CA TYR A 131 -1.21 -12.26 0.69
C TYR A 131 -0.14 -13.01 -0.11
N ALA A 132 -0.48 -13.62 -1.25
CA ALA A 132 0.50 -14.32 -2.08
C ALA A 132 1.62 -13.39 -2.58
N GLU A 133 1.29 -12.14 -2.92
CA GLU A 133 2.27 -11.11 -3.28
C GLU A 133 3.17 -10.75 -2.08
N LEU A 134 2.58 -10.57 -0.90
CA LEU A 134 3.35 -10.33 0.33
C LEU A 134 4.24 -11.53 0.70
N GLU A 135 3.72 -12.76 0.61
CA GLU A 135 4.45 -13.99 0.92
C GLU A 135 5.64 -14.17 -0.03
N ALA A 136 5.45 -13.88 -1.32
CA ALA A 136 6.54 -13.85 -2.30
C ALA A 136 7.60 -12.79 -1.94
N SER A 137 7.18 -11.64 -1.43
CA SER A 137 8.09 -10.58 -1.00
C SER A 137 8.87 -10.93 0.29
N LEU A 138 8.21 -11.58 1.24
CA LEU A 138 8.82 -12.02 2.49
C LEU A 138 9.84 -13.14 2.25
N PHE A 139 9.42 -14.19 1.55
CA PHE A 139 10.15 -15.46 1.46
C PHE A 139 10.75 -15.75 0.06
N GLY A 140 10.70 -14.78 -0.85
CA GLY A 140 11.26 -14.91 -2.19
C GLY A 140 12.78 -15.08 -2.18
N GLU A 141 13.30 -15.85 -3.14
CA GLU A 141 14.74 -16.09 -3.31
C GLU A 141 15.49 -14.88 -3.86
N ALA A 142 14.77 -13.97 -4.54
CA ALA A 142 15.30 -12.75 -5.12
C ALA A 142 14.40 -11.57 -4.77
N ARG A 143 15.03 -10.41 -4.53
CA ARG A 143 14.34 -9.14 -4.27
C ARG A 143 14.77 -8.13 -5.30
N VAL A 144 13.79 -7.44 -5.90
CA VAL A 144 14.04 -6.35 -6.83
C VAL A 144 13.86 -5.05 -6.06
N TYR A 145 14.91 -4.22 -6.06
CA TYR A 145 14.87 -2.90 -5.43
C TYR A 145 14.84 -1.84 -6.52
N ALA A 146 13.97 -0.86 -6.35
CA ALA A 146 13.98 0.37 -7.13
C ALA A 146 14.44 1.52 -6.22
N ALA A 147 15.40 2.30 -6.68
CA ALA A 147 15.80 3.54 -6.04
C ALA A 147 15.23 4.71 -6.87
N ALA A 148 14.65 5.69 -6.19
CA ALA A 148 14.22 6.94 -6.78
C ALA A 148 14.91 8.08 -6.02
N ALA A 149 15.39 9.07 -6.77
CA ALA A 149 16.02 10.27 -6.22
C ALA A 149 15.45 11.49 -6.95
N PRO A 150 15.12 12.58 -6.24
CA PRO A 150 14.67 13.81 -6.88
C PRO A 150 15.81 14.46 -7.66
N LEU A 151 15.51 14.96 -8.86
CA LEU A 151 16.43 15.76 -9.66
C LEU A 151 16.02 17.23 -9.58
N VAL A 152 16.65 17.98 -8.69
CA VAL A 152 16.35 19.39 -8.46
C VAL A 152 16.90 20.26 -9.60
N GLY A 153 16.12 21.24 -10.04
CA GLY A 153 16.48 22.17 -11.12
C GLY A 153 16.20 21.66 -12.53
N LEU A 154 15.57 20.49 -12.68
CA LEU A 154 15.19 19.91 -13.97
C LEU A 154 13.69 19.67 -14.02
N SER A 155 13.07 20.02 -15.15
CA SER A 155 11.68 19.68 -15.45
C SER A 155 11.63 18.83 -16.72
N VAL A 156 10.89 17.73 -16.66
CA VAL A 156 10.64 16.86 -17.82
C VAL A 156 9.13 16.75 -18.04
N VAL A 157 8.70 16.90 -19.29
CA VAL A 157 7.28 16.79 -19.67
C VAL A 157 6.89 15.33 -19.94
N THR A 158 7.87 14.50 -20.32
CA THR A 158 7.68 13.07 -20.63
C THR A 158 8.81 12.25 -20.02
N GLN A 159 8.58 10.95 -19.82
CA GLN A 159 9.61 10.05 -19.32
C GLN A 159 10.79 9.96 -20.31
N ILE A 160 12.02 10.11 -19.81
CA ILE A 160 13.26 10.01 -20.57
C ILE A 160 14.02 8.76 -20.11
N GLU A 161 14.27 7.83 -21.03
CA GLU A 161 15.13 6.67 -20.78
C GLU A 161 16.60 7.07 -20.88
N LEU A 162 17.38 6.80 -19.83
CA LEU A 162 18.82 7.05 -19.80
C LEU A 162 19.65 5.79 -20.11
N GLY A 163 19.00 4.62 -20.15
CA GLY A 163 19.65 3.32 -20.31
C GLY A 163 20.06 2.70 -18.97
N GLY A 164 20.44 1.41 -18.99
CA GLY A 164 20.80 0.68 -17.76
C GLY A 164 19.67 0.61 -16.72
N SER A 165 18.41 0.56 -17.18
CA SER A 165 17.19 0.61 -16.35
C SER A 165 16.99 1.93 -15.58
N LEU A 166 17.74 2.98 -15.92
CA LEU A 166 17.54 4.32 -15.40
C LEU A 166 16.59 5.11 -16.29
N ARG A 167 15.59 5.72 -15.67
CA ARG A 167 14.60 6.59 -16.32
C ARG A 167 14.36 7.82 -15.47
N ILE A 168 14.21 8.96 -16.12
CA ILE A 168 13.73 10.20 -15.51
C ILE A 168 12.26 10.33 -15.86
N ARG A 169 11.42 10.66 -14.89
CA ARG A 169 10.00 10.97 -15.11
C ARG A 169 9.65 12.27 -14.41
N ALA A 170 8.52 12.86 -14.80
CA ALA A 170 7.95 13.96 -14.05
C ALA A 170 7.62 13.47 -12.63
N ALA A 171 7.93 14.31 -11.63
CA ALA A 171 7.46 14.09 -10.27
C ALA A 171 5.93 14.22 -10.28
N ASP A 172 5.23 13.22 -9.74
CA ASP A 172 3.80 13.30 -9.54
C ASP A 172 3.50 14.17 -8.31
N THR A 173 2.33 14.80 -8.26
CA THR A 173 1.88 15.58 -7.09
C THR A 173 1.31 14.70 -5.98
N ALA A 174 1.32 13.37 -6.15
CA ALA A 174 0.92 12.41 -5.14
C ALA A 174 1.86 12.45 -3.91
N LYS A 175 1.26 12.33 -2.72
CA LYS A 175 1.93 12.41 -1.41
C LYS A 175 2.98 11.33 -1.16
N ASP A 176 2.93 10.25 -1.94
CA ASP A 176 3.85 9.11 -1.89
C ASP A 176 5.09 9.28 -2.80
N GLU A 177 5.21 10.42 -3.50
CA GLU A 177 6.35 10.71 -4.34
C GLU A 177 7.57 11.11 -3.47
N PRO A 178 8.78 10.56 -3.71
CA PRO A 178 10.00 10.94 -2.97
C PRO A 178 10.33 12.44 -3.04
N ALA A 179 9.82 13.15 -4.05
CA ALA A 179 9.91 14.60 -4.14
C ALA A 179 9.21 15.31 -2.95
N PHE A 180 8.14 14.74 -2.39
CA PHE A 180 7.42 15.33 -1.26
C PHE A 180 8.28 15.38 0.02
N SER A 181 9.17 14.40 0.20
CA SER A 181 10.13 14.37 1.31
C SER A 181 11.37 15.26 1.13
N TRP A 182 11.52 15.94 -0.02
CA TRP A 182 12.65 16.82 -0.32
C TRP A 182 12.18 18.28 -0.47
N PRO A 183 12.37 19.13 0.54
CA PRO A 183 11.93 20.53 0.50
C PRO A 183 12.45 21.29 -0.72
N GLU A 184 13.68 21.02 -1.14
CA GLU A 184 14.32 21.66 -2.30
C GLU A 184 13.70 21.25 -3.65
N ALA A 185 12.90 20.18 -3.68
CA ALA A 185 12.14 19.77 -4.86
C ALA A 185 10.79 20.51 -4.98
N GLN A 186 10.37 21.26 -3.95
CA GLN A 186 9.12 22.03 -3.97
C GLN A 186 9.38 23.44 -4.52
N GLY A 187 8.91 23.72 -5.75
CA GLY A 187 8.84 25.09 -6.29
C GLY A 187 9.67 25.40 -7.53
N LEU A 188 9.72 24.48 -8.50
CA LEU A 188 10.04 24.86 -9.89
C LEU A 188 8.80 25.41 -10.61
#